data_AF-A0A9E5YY05-F1
#
_entry.id   AF-A0A9E5YY05-F1
#
_cell.length_a   1.000
_cell.length_b   1.000
_cell.length_c   1.000
_cell.angle_alpha   90.00
_cell.angle_beta   90.00
_cell.angle_gamma   90.00
#
_symmetry.space_group_name_H-M   'P 1'
#
loop_
_entity.id
_entity.type
_entity.pdbx_description
1 polymer ?
#
loop_
_entity_poly.entity_id
_entity_poly.type
_entity_poly.pdbx_seq_one_letter_code
_entity_poly.pdbx_strand_id
1 'polypeptide(L)'
;GAWGCPTTVNNVESIAVVPTILRRGADWFGALGRPNNTGTKLFNISGHVNNPCTVEEEMGIPLKTLIEKHAGGVRGGWDNLFAIIPGGASVPMLPKALCDAVLMDFDSLKEVQSGLGTAAVMVMDKTTDPIKAITRLSRFYKHESCGQCTPCREGTGWMWRMMERMTAGNADISEIDLLEEVTRQIEGHTICALGDAAAWPIQGLIRHFRPLMEDRITQYHAAQAKAAE
;
A
#
# COMPACT_ATOMS: atom_id res chain seq x y z
N GLY A 1 14.36 -24.50 -10.16
CA GLY A 1 12.93 -24.33 -9.87
C GLY A 1 12.48 -25.47 -8.98
N ALA A 2 11.23 -25.92 -9.09
CA ALA A 2 10.71 -27.00 -8.26
C ALA A 2 11.50 -28.29 -8.52
N TRP A 3 11.96 -28.96 -7.45
CA TRP A 3 12.80 -30.17 -7.52
C TRP A 3 14.05 -30.04 -8.41
N GLY A 4 14.62 -28.84 -8.56
CA GLY A 4 15.77 -28.60 -9.45
C GLY A 4 15.41 -28.45 -10.93
N CYS A 5 14.14 -28.62 -11.32
CA CYS A 5 13.68 -28.48 -12.69
C CYS A 5 13.43 -27.00 -13.09
N PRO A 6 13.41 -26.67 -14.39
CA PRO A 6 12.89 -25.39 -14.89
C PRO A 6 11.40 -25.24 -14.50
N THR A 7 11.05 -24.12 -13.88
CA THR A 7 9.69 -23.86 -13.40
C THR A 7 9.43 -22.37 -13.42
N THR A 8 8.23 -21.96 -13.84
CA THR A 8 7.73 -20.59 -13.74
C THR A 8 6.52 -20.55 -12.80
N VAL A 9 6.41 -19.48 -12.01
CA VAL A 9 5.29 -19.27 -11.08
C VAL A 9 4.42 -18.15 -11.62
N ASN A 10 3.13 -18.41 -11.75
CA ASN A 10 2.16 -17.44 -12.25
C ASN A 10 1.05 -17.24 -11.22
N ASN A 11 0.58 -16.00 -11.07
CA ASN A 11 -0.64 -15.73 -10.32
C ASN A 11 -1.85 -16.36 -11.05
N VAL A 12 -2.88 -16.74 -10.30
CA VAL A 12 -4.12 -17.32 -10.83
C VAL A 12 -4.78 -16.40 -11.86
N GLU A 13 -4.82 -15.10 -11.61
CA GLU A 13 -5.39 -14.12 -12.55
C GLU A 13 -4.64 -14.15 -13.89
N SER A 14 -3.31 -14.08 -13.85
CA SER A 14 -2.47 -14.10 -15.05
C SER A 14 -2.67 -15.35 -15.89
N ILE A 15 -2.76 -16.54 -15.26
CA ILE A 15 -2.96 -17.78 -16.01
C ILE A 15 -4.42 -17.96 -16.47
N ALA A 16 -5.40 -17.46 -15.71
CA ALA A 16 -6.82 -17.58 -16.02
C ALA A 16 -7.25 -16.70 -17.21
N VAL A 17 -6.56 -15.58 -17.45
CA VAL A 17 -6.86 -14.71 -18.61
C VAL A 17 -6.32 -15.27 -19.93
N VAL A 18 -5.26 -16.10 -19.90
CA VAL A 18 -4.59 -16.63 -21.10
C VAL A 18 -5.57 -17.34 -22.06
N PRO A 19 -6.44 -18.27 -21.63
CA PRO A 19 -7.39 -18.90 -22.53
C PRO A 19 -8.33 -17.91 -23.23
N THR A 20 -8.74 -16.83 -22.55
CA THR A 20 -9.62 -15.81 -23.14
C THR A 20 -8.87 -14.96 -24.16
N ILE A 21 -7.62 -14.59 -23.86
CA ILE A 21 -6.73 -13.89 -24.80
C ILE A 21 -6.53 -14.73 -26.06
N LEU A 22 -6.22 -16.03 -25.91
CA LEU A 22 -6.02 -16.92 -27.06
C LEU A 22 -7.29 -17.11 -27.90
N ARG A 23 -8.48 -17.11 -27.29
CA ARG A 23 -9.76 -17.23 -28.01
C ARG A 23 -10.19 -15.95 -28.73
N ARG A 24 -9.93 -14.78 -28.16
CA ARG A 24 -10.38 -13.48 -28.68
C ARG A 24 -9.31 -12.75 -29.51
N GLY A 25 -8.06 -13.18 -29.41
CA GLY A 25 -6.90 -12.55 -30.04
C GLY A 25 -6.17 -11.60 -29.09
N ALA A 26 -4.85 -11.52 -29.26
CA ALA A 26 -3.99 -10.64 -28.47
C ALA A 26 -4.30 -9.15 -28.72
N ASP A 27 -4.64 -8.78 -29.95
CA ASP A 27 -4.97 -7.39 -30.32
C ASP A 27 -6.19 -6.87 -29.55
N TRP A 28 -7.19 -7.72 -29.30
CA TRP A 28 -8.34 -7.36 -28.48
C TRP A 28 -7.95 -7.01 -27.06
N PHE A 29 -7.10 -7.83 -26.42
CA PHE A 29 -6.65 -7.57 -25.05
C PHE A 29 -5.66 -6.39 -24.99
N GLY A 30 -4.81 -6.25 -26.01
CA GLY A 30 -3.86 -5.16 -26.15
C GLY A 30 -4.49 -3.80 -26.46
N ALA A 31 -5.74 -3.78 -26.95
CA ALA A 31 -6.50 -2.56 -27.20
C ALA A 31 -7.16 -1.97 -25.93
N LEU A 32 -7.16 -2.71 -24.82
CA LEU A 32 -7.65 -2.26 -23.52
C LEU A 32 -6.51 -1.60 -22.74
N GLY A 33 -6.77 -0.48 -22.10
CA GLY A 33 -5.80 0.29 -21.32
C GLY A 33 -4.89 1.17 -22.18
N ARG A 34 -3.65 1.38 -21.73
CA ARG A 34 -2.67 2.25 -22.39
C ARG A 34 -1.37 1.49 -22.69
N PRO A 35 -0.48 2.01 -23.56
CA PRO A 35 0.80 1.36 -23.82
C PRO A 35 1.53 0.95 -22.52
N ASN A 36 2.12 -0.24 -22.52
CA ASN A 36 2.75 -0.92 -21.36
C ASN A 36 1.80 -1.35 -20.23
N ASN A 37 0.52 -0.98 -20.28
CA ASN A 37 -0.47 -1.21 -19.23
C ASN A 37 -1.80 -1.66 -19.85
N THR A 38 -1.78 -2.85 -20.46
CA THR A 38 -2.90 -3.33 -21.28
C THR A 38 -3.72 -4.42 -20.61
N GLY A 39 -4.97 -4.54 -21.04
CA GLY A 39 -5.89 -5.59 -20.59
C GLY A 39 -6.86 -5.16 -19.50
N THR A 40 -7.47 -6.16 -18.89
CA THR A 40 -8.34 -6.00 -17.71
C THR A 40 -7.63 -6.42 -16.44
N LYS A 41 -8.13 -5.95 -15.30
CA LYS A 41 -7.63 -6.31 -13.98
C LYS A 41 -8.81 -6.58 -13.04
N LEU A 42 -8.68 -7.59 -12.19
CA LEU A 42 -9.56 -7.79 -11.04
C LEU A 42 -9.14 -6.83 -9.93
N PHE A 43 -9.94 -5.79 -9.73
CA PHE A 43 -9.81 -4.81 -8.65
C PHE A 43 -10.58 -5.28 -7.43
N ASN A 44 -9.93 -5.29 -6.27
CA ASN A 44 -10.56 -5.65 -4.99
C ASN A 44 -10.65 -4.38 -4.14
N ILE A 45 -11.82 -3.76 -4.08
CA ILE A 45 -12.05 -2.50 -3.37
C ILE A 45 -12.54 -2.81 -1.96
N SER A 46 -11.78 -2.37 -0.97
CA SER A 46 -11.99 -2.66 0.45
C SER A 46 -11.78 -1.43 1.33
N GLY A 47 -12.10 -1.56 2.62
CA GLY A 47 -11.95 -0.47 3.59
C GLY A 47 -13.17 0.44 3.65
N HIS A 48 -12.94 1.75 3.76
CA HIS A 48 -13.95 2.77 4.04
C HIS A 48 -14.68 3.25 2.78
N VAL A 49 -15.33 2.32 2.06
CA VAL A 49 -16.25 2.57 0.95
C VAL A 49 -17.67 2.13 1.32
N ASN A 50 -18.69 2.61 0.60
CA ASN A 50 -20.08 2.28 0.89
C ASN A 50 -20.41 0.81 0.55
N ASN A 51 -19.89 0.30 -0.57
CA ASN A 51 -20.12 -1.06 -1.04
C ASN A 51 -18.78 -1.74 -1.41
N PRO A 52 -18.03 -2.31 -0.46
CA PRO A 52 -16.82 -3.07 -0.77
C PRO A 52 -17.11 -4.20 -1.77
N CYS A 53 -16.29 -4.34 -2.81
CA CYS A 53 -16.53 -5.29 -3.88
C CYS A 53 -15.25 -5.70 -4.60
N THR A 54 -15.29 -6.86 -5.25
CA THR A 54 -14.33 -7.22 -6.30
C THR A 54 -15.01 -7.02 -7.66
N VAL A 55 -14.33 -6.34 -8.58
CA VAL A 55 -14.83 -6.07 -9.92
C VAL A 55 -13.72 -6.20 -10.96
N GLU A 56 -14.03 -6.79 -12.10
CA GLU A 56 -13.17 -6.76 -13.28
C GLU A 56 -13.42 -5.46 -14.04
N GLU A 57 -12.38 -4.69 -14.30
CA GLU A 57 -12.46 -3.44 -15.07
C GLU A 57 -11.19 -3.22 -15.88
N GLU A 58 -11.27 -2.35 -16.87
CA GLU A 58 -10.15 -1.99 -17.75
C GLU A 58 -8.96 -1.39 -16.97
N MET A 59 -7.74 -1.83 -17.30
CA MET A 59 -6.52 -1.26 -16.75
C MET A 59 -6.38 0.21 -17.15
N GLY A 60 -5.94 1.07 -16.22
CA GLY A 60 -5.84 2.51 -16.48
C GLY A 60 -7.13 3.30 -16.21
N ILE A 61 -8.19 2.68 -15.67
CA ILE A 61 -9.33 3.40 -15.13
C ILE A 61 -8.88 4.45 -14.08
N PRO A 62 -9.40 5.70 -14.09
CA PRO A 62 -9.08 6.66 -13.03
C PRO A 62 -9.49 6.13 -11.66
N LEU A 63 -8.61 6.25 -10.65
CA LEU A 63 -8.82 5.66 -9.32
C LEU A 63 -10.13 6.14 -8.67
N LYS A 64 -10.44 7.43 -8.81
CA LYS A 64 -11.70 8.02 -8.34
C LYS A 64 -12.92 7.40 -9.01
N THR A 65 -12.86 7.26 -10.33
CA THR A 65 -13.95 6.67 -11.13
C THR A 65 -14.18 5.22 -10.72
N LEU A 66 -13.12 4.44 -10.51
CA LEU A 66 -13.23 3.06 -10.03
C LEU A 66 -14.03 2.97 -8.72
N ILE A 67 -13.72 3.82 -7.74
CA ILE A 67 -14.38 3.81 -6.42
C ILE A 67 -15.81 4.32 -6.49
N GLU A 68 -16.03 5.48 -7.12
CA GLU A 68 -17.36 6.09 -7.20
C GLU A 68 -18.34 5.21 -8.00
N LYS A 69 -17.88 4.63 -9.11
CA LYS A 69 -18.73 3.79 -9.99
C LYS A 69 -19.02 2.42 -9.39
N HIS A 70 -18.01 1.71 -8.87
CA HIS A 70 -18.17 0.30 -8.51
C HIS A 70 -18.37 0.06 -7.02
N ALA A 71 -17.78 0.88 -6.15
CA ALA A 71 -17.92 0.74 -4.70
C ALA A 71 -18.94 1.71 -4.09
N GLY A 72 -19.66 2.48 -4.92
CA GLY A 72 -20.65 3.46 -4.48
C GLY A 72 -20.03 4.66 -3.73
N GLY A 73 -18.75 4.93 -3.94
CA GLY A 73 -18.03 6.05 -3.32
C GLY A 73 -17.43 5.75 -1.95
N VAL A 74 -16.61 6.70 -1.48
CA VAL A 74 -16.03 6.69 -0.14
C VAL A 74 -17.13 6.90 0.89
N ARG A 75 -17.03 6.26 2.07
CA ARG A 75 -17.98 6.48 3.17
C ARG A 75 -18.01 7.96 3.54
N GLY A 76 -19.18 8.60 3.46
CA GLY A 76 -19.31 10.05 3.69
C GLY A 76 -18.93 10.94 2.50
N GLY A 77 -18.74 10.36 1.31
CA GLY A 77 -18.38 11.07 0.07
C GLY A 77 -16.88 11.24 -0.14
N TRP A 78 -16.48 11.56 -1.37
CA TRP A 78 -15.08 11.68 -1.76
C TRP A 78 -14.27 12.68 -0.93
N ASP A 79 -14.89 13.75 -0.44
CA ASP A 79 -14.23 14.73 0.43
C ASP A 79 -13.93 14.20 1.83
N ASN A 80 -14.55 13.10 2.24
CA ASN A 80 -14.20 12.38 3.45
C ASN A 80 -13.00 11.44 3.27
N LEU A 81 -12.44 11.34 2.06
CA LEU A 81 -11.24 10.52 1.82
C LEU A 81 -10.03 11.09 2.57
N PHE A 82 -9.29 10.21 3.23
CA PHE A 82 -8.00 10.51 3.83
C PHE A 82 -6.85 10.05 2.92
N ALA A 83 -6.77 8.74 2.66
CA ALA A 83 -5.73 8.14 1.84
C ALA A 83 -6.18 6.80 1.25
N ILE A 84 -5.45 6.30 0.26
CA ILE A 84 -5.72 5.01 -0.38
C ILE A 84 -4.42 4.25 -0.56
N ILE A 85 -4.41 2.95 -0.26
CA ILE A 85 -3.34 2.04 -0.69
C ILE A 85 -3.82 1.36 -1.98
N PRO A 86 -3.27 1.71 -3.17
CA PRO A 86 -3.89 1.37 -4.45
C PRO A 86 -3.61 -0.07 -4.91
N GLY A 87 -2.46 -0.63 -4.57
CA GLY A 87 -2.03 -1.93 -5.08
C GLY A 87 -2.37 -3.12 -4.19
N GLY A 88 -2.27 -2.95 -2.87
CA GLY A 88 -2.28 -3.99 -1.86
C GLY A 88 -1.36 -3.58 -0.71
N ALA A 89 -1.31 -4.36 0.37
CA ALA A 89 -0.59 -3.95 1.58
C ALA A 89 0.89 -3.63 1.40
N SER A 90 1.50 -4.09 0.29
CA SER A 90 2.91 -3.91 0.00
C SER A 90 3.28 -2.54 -0.57
N VAL A 91 2.32 -1.70 -0.98
CA VAL A 91 2.63 -0.44 -1.68
C VAL A 91 2.39 0.80 -0.81
N PRO A 92 3.11 1.91 -1.06
CA PRO A 92 2.88 3.18 -0.37
C PRO A 92 1.44 3.69 -0.52
N MET A 93 0.89 4.29 0.54
CA MET A 93 -0.40 4.97 0.46
C MET A 93 -0.30 6.29 -0.31
N LEU A 94 -1.40 6.70 -0.94
CA LEU A 94 -1.55 7.96 -1.64
C LEU A 94 -2.47 8.89 -0.84
N PRO A 95 -2.09 10.17 -0.62
CA PRO A 95 -3.00 11.18 -0.11
C PRO A 95 -4.11 11.48 -1.13
N LYS A 96 -5.25 11.99 -0.64
CA LYS A 96 -6.41 12.34 -1.49
C LYS A 96 -6.04 13.13 -2.75
N ALA A 97 -5.13 14.11 -2.64
CA ALA A 97 -4.74 14.95 -3.77
C ALA A 97 -4.13 14.16 -4.95
N LEU A 98 -3.37 13.09 -4.68
CA LEU A 98 -2.84 12.21 -5.72
C LEU A 98 -3.92 11.24 -6.22
N CYS A 99 -4.79 10.77 -5.32
CA CYS A 99 -5.93 9.91 -5.68
C CYS A 99 -6.89 10.55 -6.69
N ASP A 100 -6.97 11.89 -6.72
CA ASP A 100 -7.77 12.65 -7.69
C ASP A 100 -7.21 12.59 -9.13
N ALA A 101 -5.91 12.30 -9.31
CA ALA A 101 -5.23 12.42 -10.60
C ALA A 101 -4.72 11.10 -11.19
N VAL A 102 -4.54 10.06 -10.38
CA VAL A 102 -3.89 8.81 -10.82
C VAL A 102 -4.83 7.88 -11.59
N LEU A 103 -4.22 7.14 -12.51
CA LEU A 103 -4.84 6.01 -13.19
C LEU A 103 -4.47 4.71 -12.47
N MET A 104 -5.37 3.73 -12.49
CA MET A 104 -5.14 2.41 -11.92
C MET A 104 -4.38 1.52 -12.89
N ASP A 105 -3.12 1.88 -13.12
CA ASP A 105 -2.15 1.13 -13.91
C ASP A 105 -0.74 1.15 -13.28
N PHE A 106 0.19 0.34 -13.80
CA PHE A 106 1.51 0.17 -13.21
C PHE A 106 2.35 1.45 -13.29
N ASP A 107 2.36 2.10 -14.46
CA ASP A 107 3.23 3.25 -14.70
C ASP A 107 2.75 4.50 -13.93
N SER A 108 1.44 4.79 -13.93
CA SER A 108 0.86 5.97 -13.28
C SER A 108 1.09 5.93 -11.77
N LEU A 109 0.90 4.75 -11.16
CA LEU A 109 1.10 4.57 -9.73
C LEU A 109 2.59 4.57 -9.35
N LYS A 110 3.47 4.10 -10.24
CA LYS A 110 4.92 4.18 -10.05
C LYS A 110 5.43 5.63 -10.12
N GLU A 111 4.92 6.44 -11.04
CA GLU A 111 5.29 7.86 -11.18
C GLU A 111 4.99 8.68 -9.92
N VAL A 112 3.92 8.36 -9.20
CA VAL A 112 3.59 8.99 -7.91
C VAL A 112 4.24 8.30 -6.71
N GLN A 113 5.30 7.52 -6.94
CA GLN A 113 6.07 6.81 -5.93
C GLN A 113 5.22 5.85 -5.06
N SER A 114 4.20 5.25 -5.65
CA SER A 114 3.47 4.09 -5.13
C SER A 114 3.63 2.93 -6.11
N GLY A 115 2.65 2.03 -6.20
CA GLY A 115 2.65 0.96 -7.19
C GLY A 115 1.31 0.25 -7.31
N LEU A 116 1.09 -0.39 -8.46
CA LEU A 116 -0.01 -1.33 -8.65
C LEU A 116 0.50 -2.75 -8.36
N GLY A 117 0.12 -3.29 -7.20
CA GLY A 117 0.41 -4.68 -6.82
C GLY A 117 -0.68 -5.64 -7.33
N THR A 118 -1.44 -6.22 -6.41
CA THR A 118 -2.57 -7.12 -6.72
C THR A 118 -3.85 -6.38 -7.13
N ALA A 119 -3.82 -5.04 -7.17
CA ALA A 119 -4.98 -4.17 -7.28
C ALA A 119 -6.01 -4.38 -6.15
N ALA A 120 -5.52 -4.74 -4.95
CA ALA A 120 -6.30 -4.77 -3.72
C ALA A 120 -6.31 -3.38 -3.08
N VAL A 121 -7.23 -2.54 -3.55
CA VAL A 121 -7.41 -1.16 -3.14
C VAL A 121 -7.96 -1.12 -1.72
N MET A 122 -7.22 -0.49 -0.79
CA MET A 122 -7.68 -0.23 0.57
C MET A 122 -7.94 1.26 0.74
N VAL A 123 -9.21 1.62 0.92
CA VAL A 123 -9.67 3.00 1.07
C VAL A 123 -9.73 3.38 2.54
N MET A 124 -9.19 4.55 2.89
CA MET A 124 -9.22 5.10 4.24
C MET A 124 -9.89 6.47 4.24
N ASP A 125 -11.01 6.62 4.96
CA ASP A 125 -11.66 7.91 5.22
C ASP A 125 -11.02 8.64 6.42
N LYS A 126 -11.42 9.88 6.67
CA LYS A 126 -10.86 10.74 7.75
C LYS A 126 -11.16 10.26 9.18
N THR A 127 -11.97 9.22 9.36
CA THR A 127 -12.29 8.68 10.69
C THR A 127 -11.26 7.67 11.20
N THR A 128 -10.34 7.22 10.33
CA THR A 128 -9.31 6.26 10.70
C THR A 128 -8.04 6.93 11.18
N ASP A 129 -7.30 6.26 12.06
CA ASP A 129 -5.93 6.62 12.38
C ASP A 129 -4.98 5.96 11.35
N PRO A 130 -4.39 6.73 10.42
CA PRO A 130 -3.52 6.18 9.37
C PRO A 130 -2.20 5.64 9.94
N ILE A 131 -1.69 6.22 11.04
CA ILE A 131 -0.47 5.75 11.69
C ILE A 131 -0.74 4.36 12.25
N LYS A 132 -1.88 4.19 12.96
CA LYS A 132 -2.31 2.89 13.48
C LYS A 132 -2.57 1.86 12.38
N ALA A 133 -3.14 2.27 11.25
CA ALA A 133 -3.36 1.39 10.10
C ALA A 133 -2.02 0.84 9.57
N ILE A 134 -1.02 1.69 9.37
CA ILE A 134 0.31 1.25 8.96
C ILE A 134 1.02 0.43 10.02
N THR A 135 0.91 0.79 11.31
CA THR A 135 1.43 -0.05 12.41
C THR A 135 0.86 -1.46 12.37
N ARG A 136 -0.42 -1.61 12.01
CA ARG A 136 -1.06 -2.92 11.84
C ARG A 136 -0.50 -3.69 10.64
N LEU A 137 -0.15 -3.01 9.54
CA LEU A 137 0.56 -3.60 8.40
C LEU A 137 2.00 -3.99 8.78
N SER A 138 2.74 -3.14 9.49
CA SER A 138 4.08 -3.47 9.99
C SER A 138 4.05 -4.71 10.90
N ARG A 139 3.04 -4.82 11.77
CA ARG A 139 2.82 -6.03 12.59
C ARG A 139 2.53 -7.26 11.73
N PHE A 140 1.77 -7.12 10.64
CA PHE A 140 1.51 -8.20 9.69
C PHE A 140 2.82 -8.68 9.05
N TYR A 141 3.64 -7.78 8.50
CA TYR A 141 4.92 -8.17 7.89
C TYR A 141 5.91 -8.76 8.89
N LYS A 142 5.92 -8.26 10.13
CA LYS A 142 6.69 -8.87 11.25
C LYS A 142 6.21 -10.29 11.59
N HIS A 143 4.92 -10.59 11.41
CA HIS A 143 4.36 -11.90 11.69
C HIS A 143 4.60 -12.88 10.55
N GLU A 144 4.43 -12.42 9.30
CA GLU A 144 4.52 -13.25 8.09
C GLU A 144 5.95 -13.36 7.52
N SER A 145 6.93 -12.65 8.10
CA SER A 145 8.33 -12.83 7.73
C SER A 145 8.77 -14.26 8.04
N CYS A 146 9.33 -14.96 7.04
CA CYS A 146 9.88 -16.30 7.22
C CYS A 146 11.16 -16.32 8.08
N GLY A 147 11.78 -15.16 8.33
CA GLY A 147 12.97 -15.03 9.17
C GLY A 147 14.30 -15.42 8.52
N GLN A 148 14.34 -15.74 7.21
CA GLN A 148 15.57 -16.23 6.57
C GLN A 148 16.68 -15.18 6.48
N CYS A 149 16.38 -13.97 6.03
CA CYS A 149 17.37 -12.89 5.90
C CYS A 149 17.32 -11.94 7.10
N THR A 150 18.50 -11.58 7.64
CA THR A 150 18.62 -10.73 8.84
C THR A 150 17.94 -9.36 8.68
N PRO A 151 18.10 -8.61 7.56
CA PRO A 151 17.44 -7.31 7.41
C PRO A 151 15.91 -7.41 7.54
N CYS A 152 15.30 -8.44 6.95
CA CYS A 152 13.86 -8.68 7.12
C CYS A 152 13.50 -9.18 8.51
N ARG A 153 14.18 -10.21 9.02
CA ARG A 153 13.86 -10.87 10.29
C ARG A 153 13.90 -9.90 11.47
N GLU A 154 14.99 -9.15 11.58
CA GLU A 154 15.19 -8.22 12.70
C GLU A 154 14.56 -6.85 12.40
N GLY A 155 14.71 -6.37 11.16
CA GLY A 155 14.26 -5.05 10.75
C GLY A 155 12.74 -4.90 10.77
N THR A 156 11.96 -5.89 10.32
CA THR A 156 10.49 -5.82 10.42
C THR A 156 10.01 -5.78 11.86
N GLY A 157 10.68 -6.50 12.77
CA GLY A 157 10.44 -6.44 14.20
C GLY A 157 10.74 -5.06 14.78
N TRP A 158 11.85 -4.45 14.38
CA TRP A 158 12.25 -3.11 14.82
C TRP A 158 11.28 -2.04 14.31
N MET A 159 10.98 -2.03 13.01
CA MET A 159 10.02 -1.12 12.40
C MET A 159 8.66 -1.18 13.10
N TRP A 160 8.13 -2.38 13.38
CA TRP A 160 6.85 -2.51 14.08
C TRP A 160 6.88 -1.89 15.49
N ARG A 161 7.94 -2.13 16.29
CA ARG A 161 8.08 -1.54 17.63
C ARG A 161 8.20 -0.01 17.58
N MET A 162 8.91 0.52 16.59
CA MET A 162 8.96 1.98 16.37
C MET A 162 7.59 2.51 15.98
N MET A 163 6.89 1.85 15.06
CA MET A 163 5.54 2.24 14.64
C MET A 163 4.50 2.19 15.78
N GLU A 164 4.59 1.23 16.70
CA GLU A 164 3.75 1.21 17.91
C GLU A 164 3.97 2.46 18.77
N ARG A 165 5.23 2.86 18.97
CA ARG A 165 5.57 4.10 19.68
C ARG A 165 5.09 5.34 18.93
N MET A 166 5.28 5.40 17.61
CA MET A 166 4.78 6.49 16.76
C MET A 166 3.25 6.61 16.82
N THR A 167 2.54 5.48 16.90
CA THR A 167 1.07 5.47 17.03
C THR A 167 0.61 6.08 18.36
N ALA A 168 1.32 5.73 19.45
CA ALA A 168 1.06 6.28 20.77
C ALA A 168 1.51 7.74 20.92
N GLY A 169 2.45 8.20 20.08
CA GLY A 169 3.14 9.49 20.22
C GLY A 169 4.34 9.43 21.19
N ASN A 170 4.66 8.25 21.73
CA ASN A 170 5.77 8.04 22.67
C ASN A 170 7.11 7.81 21.94
N ALA A 171 7.51 8.78 21.13
CA ALA A 171 8.73 8.76 20.34
C ALA A 171 9.27 10.19 20.19
N ASP A 172 10.55 10.34 19.85
CA ASP A 172 11.08 11.66 19.48
C ASP A 172 10.92 11.94 17.98
N ILE A 173 10.87 13.23 17.60
CA ILE A 173 10.75 13.65 16.19
C ILE A 173 11.92 13.11 15.35
N SER A 174 13.13 13.07 15.92
CA SER A 174 14.32 12.49 15.27
C SER A 174 14.18 10.99 14.97
N GLU A 175 13.29 10.28 15.68
CA GLU A 175 13.03 8.87 15.41
C GLU A 175 12.26 8.65 14.12
N ILE A 176 11.60 9.68 13.57
CA ILE A 176 10.98 9.60 12.23
C ILE A 176 12.06 9.40 11.18
N ASP A 177 13.15 10.16 11.27
CA ASP A 177 14.29 10.06 10.35
C ASP A 177 15.03 8.72 10.53
N LEU A 178 15.21 8.28 11.79
CA LEU A 178 15.76 6.94 12.07
C LEU A 178 14.89 5.83 11.49
N LEU A 179 13.56 5.93 11.65
CA LEU A 179 12.62 4.95 11.09
C LEU A 179 12.72 4.91 9.57
N GLU A 180 12.80 6.07 8.92
CA GLU A 180 13.01 6.16 7.48
C GLU A 180 14.34 5.50 7.06
N GLU A 181 15.44 5.76 7.77
CA GLU A 181 16.73 5.11 7.52
C GLU A 181 16.63 3.59 7.68
N VAL A 182 16.00 3.10 8.74
CA VAL A 182 15.77 1.66 8.96
C VAL A 182 15.00 1.05 7.79
N THR A 183 13.98 1.73 7.28
CA THR A 183 13.24 1.22 6.11
C THR A 183 14.14 1.05 4.89
N ARG A 184 15.07 1.98 4.65
CA ARG A 184 16.02 1.95 3.52
C ARG A 184 17.13 0.91 3.70
N GLN A 185 17.51 0.59 4.95
CA GLN A 185 18.45 -0.49 5.25
C GLN A 185 17.83 -1.88 5.03
N ILE A 186 16.51 -1.98 5.05
CA ILE A 186 15.79 -3.23 4.75
C ILE A 186 15.54 -3.34 3.25
N GLU A 187 15.04 -2.26 2.65
CA GLU A 187 14.78 -2.18 1.21
C GLU A 187 16.05 -2.52 0.41
N GLY A 188 15.91 -3.41 -0.57
CA GLY A 188 17.03 -3.84 -1.43
C GLY A 188 18.09 -4.73 -0.77
N HIS A 189 17.99 -5.00 0.53
CA HIS A 189 18.95 -5.83 1.28
C HIS A 189 18.36 -7.18 1.74
N THR A 190 17.18 -7.56 1.23
CA THR A 190 16.50 -8.82 1.56
C THR A 190 16.52 -9.83 0.42
N ILE A 191 16.36 -11.12 0.75
CA ILE A 191 16.38 -12.21 -0.25
C ILE A 191 15.18 -12.14 -1.20
N CYS A 192 14.01 -11.78 -0.68
CA CYS A 192 12.79 -11.60 -1.47
C CYS A 192 12.20 -10.21 -1.24
N ALA A 193 11.20 -9.84 -2.03
CA ALA A 193 10.53 -8.53 -1.99
C ALA A 193 9.65 -8.31 -0.73
N LEU A 194 9.60 -9.25 0.22
CA LEU A 194 8.87 -9.04 1.48
C LEU A 194 9.50 -7.91 2.31
N GLY A 195 10.83 -7.74 2.25
CA GLY A 195 11.52 -6.63 2.91
C GLY A 195 11.03 -5.28 2.39
N ASP A 196 11.03 -5.11 1.07
CA ASP A 196 10.51 -3.92 0.39
C ASP A 196 9.03 -3.70 0.74
N ALA A 197 8.21 -4.76 0.67
CA ALA A 197 6.80 -4.71 1.01
C ALA A 197 6.52 -4.29 2.46
N ALA A 198 7.44 -4.57 3.38
CA ALA A 198 7.35 -4.15 4.78
C ALA A 198 7.83 -2.71 5.00
N ALA A 199 8.80 -2.24 4.20
CA ALA A 199 9.39 -0.91 4.27
C ALA A 199 8.51 0.16 3.60
N TRP A 200 8.00 -0.12 2.40
CA TRP A 200 7.27 0.84 1.56
C TRP A 200 6.01 1.46 2.20
N PRO A 201 5.18 0.74 2.97
CA PRO A 201 4.03 1.34 3.64
C PRO A 201 4.43 2.41 4.66
N ILE A 202 5.53 2.19 5.38
CA ILE A 202 6.09 3.15 6.35
C ILE A 202 6.72 4.33 5.61
N GLN A 203 7.49 4.09 4.55
CA GLN A 203 8.06 5.16 3.73
C GLN A 203 6.97 6.05 3.13
N GLY A 204 5.86 5.47 2.64
CA GLY A 204 4.70 6.21 2.15
C GLY A 204 4.03 7.05 3.23
N LEU A 205 3.88 6.49 4.44
CA LEU A 205 3.35 7.23 5.59
C LEU A 205 4.22 8.43 5.92
N ILE A 206 5.53 8.24 6.06
CA ILE A 206 6.48 9.32 6.39
C ILE A 206 6.43 10.38 5.29
N ARG A 207 6.55 9.99 4.01
CA ARG A 207 6.59 10.93 2.88
C ARG A 207 5.38 11.85 2.80
N HIS A 208 4.18 11.32 3.03
CA HIS A 208 2.94 12.07 2.82
C HIS A 208 2.33 12.61 4.11
N PHE A 209 2.65 12.02 5.27
CA PHE A 209 2.00 12.30 6.54
C PHE A 209 2.98 12.48 7.70
N ARG A 210 4.26 12.81 7.44
CA ARG A 210 5.21 13.23 8.48
C ARG A 210 4.66 14.33 9.40
N PRO A 211 3.99 15.40 8.91
CA PRO A 211 3.41 16.41 9.80
C PRO A 211 2.42 15.81 10.82
N LEU A 212 1.61 14.85 10.41
CA LEU A 212 0.68 14.16 11.30
C LEU A 212 1.41 13.35 12.39
N MET A 213 2.56 12.76 12.06
CA MET A 213 3.39 12.03 13.02
C MET A 213 4.06 12.99 14.02
N GLU A 214 4.61 14.11 13.54
CA GLU A 214 5.22 15.16 14.36
C GLU A 214 4.20 15.80 15.32
N ASP A 215 2.98 16.06 14.84
CA ASP A 215 1.87 16.57 15.65
C ASP A 215 1.50 15.59 16.76
N ARG A 216 1.42 14.28 16.45
CA ARG A 216 1.11 13.23 17.43
C ARG A 216 2.14 13.18 18.55
N ILE A 217 3.43 13.24 18.20
CA ILE A 217 4.55 13.26 19.14
C ILE A 217 4.48 14.50 20.03
N THR A 218 4.31 15.67 19.42
CA THR A 218 4.25 16.96 20.13
C THR A 218 3.10 16.99 21.13
N GLN A 219 1.91 16.52 20.71
CA GLN A 219 0.74 16.43 21.59
C GLN A 219 0.97 15.46 22.76
N TYR A 220 1.61 14.32 22.51
CA TYR A 220 1.94 13.36 23.56
C TYR A 220 2.90 13.97 24.60
N HIS A 221 3.99 14.63 24.17
CA HIS A 221 4.92 15.29 25.08
C HIS A 221 4.27 16.43 25.87
N ALA A 222 3.42 17.24 25.23
CA ALA A 222 2.67 18.29 25.94
C ALA A 222 1.73 17.71 27.02
N ALA A 223 1.07 16.59 26.74
CA ALA A 223 0.22 15.90 27.71
C ALA A 223 1.01 15.30 28.87
N GLN A 224 2.20 14.72 28.61
CA GLN A 224 3.08 14.19 29.64
C GLN A 224 3.65 15.29 30.54
N ALA A 225 4.07 16.42 29.97
CA ALA A 225 4.55 17.57 30.73
C ALA A 225 3.47 18.09 31.70
N LYS A 226 2.22 18.22 31.22
CA LYS A 226 1.08 18.63 32.05
C LYS A 226 0.73 17.62 33.14
N ALA A 227 0.97 16.33 32.93
CA ALA A 227 0.71 15.30 33.94
C ALA A 227 1.80 15.21 35.02
N ALA A 228 2.98 15.77 34.74
CA ALA A 228 4.11 15.83 35.68
C ALA A 228 4.08 17.09 36.57
N GLU A 229 3.27 18.09 36.22
CA GLU A 229 2.94 19.28 37.04
C GLU A 229 1.84 18.99 38.07
#